data_AF-A0A350IJ97-F1
#
_entry.id   AF-A0A350IJ97-F1
#
_cell.length_a   1.000
_cell.length_b   1.000
_cell.length_c   1.000
_cell.angle_alpha   90.00
_cell.angle_beta   90.00
_cell.angle_gamma   90.00
#
_symmetry.space_group_name_H-M   'P 1'
#
loop_
_entity.id
_entity.type
_entity.pdbx_description
1 polymer ?
#
loop_
_entity_poly.entity_id
_entity_poly.type
_entity_poly.pdbx_seq_one_letter_code
_entity_poly.pdbx_strand_id
1 'polypeptide(L)'
;MTVGSVGSNCEKDMMWNRFSVLQKYANSKGVLRDVFTNTLRKAADSADFHKLDEISETISLVGKKYGVELSSDVKSKLLIQNNILASSVGLFEDGAPLSQRGLGSQRLLSMGLNINATSEGTLLLIDEIEAGLEPYRLRSLINEFRSKSIPSGQIIMTTHSPVVVAECTNSELLIIQSKNGVTTSFSLHNIEGQTNDVIQKEVRRNPEAFLCKRIIVCEGKTEIGFVRALDDYVSSKYYYRMACEGVGTALGGGTELFNFATFLAKCGYGVCILMDSDLDGIDDLKRMAKETHNIDIFDWDKGNSIEEQIFFDVSELLVEELLQIAVNSKGIDSISSKLTELPICIEDDKVRILEISAEQKRMIGTISKQKKSEWYKRIDLGEQMGEKIFVNWDSISDKTTLYRTITNLVDWVKNND
;
A
#
# COMPACT_ATOMS: atom_id res chain seq x y z
N MET A 1 -44.66 44.21 25.00
CA MET A 1 -45.22 45.34 24.22
C MET A 1 -44.30 45.53 23.01
N THR A 2 -44.79 45.31 21.80
CA THR A 2 -43.99 45.46 20.57
C THR A 2 -44.01 46.94 20.15
N VAL A 3 -42.85 47.60 20.21
CA VAL A 3 -42.69 49.00 19.76
C VAL A 3 -42.66 49.01 18.23
N GLY A 4 -43.56 49.76 17.60
CA GLY A 4 -43.58 49.97 16.15
C GLY A 4 -43.10 51.38 15.81
N SER A 5 -42.07 51.48 14.96
CA SER A 5 -41.64 52.76 14.37
C SER A 5 -42.41 53.01 13.08
N VAL A 6 -42.93 54.22 12.87
CA VAL A 6 -43.69 54.62 11.68
C VAL A 6 -43.04 55.86 11.08
N GLY A 7 -42.85 55.89 9.76
CA GLY A 7 -42.36 57.07 9.02
C GLY A 7 -40.84 57.28 9.01
N SER A 8 -40.06 56.40 9.65
CA SER A 8 -38.60 56.54 9.76
C SER A 8 -37.80 55.89 8.62
N ASN A 9 -38.39 54.97 7.85
CA ASN A 9 -37.68 54.23 6.79
C ASN A 9 -38.60 53.87 5.61
N CYS A 10 -39.22 54.90 5.03
CA CYS A 10 -40.28 54.78 4.02
C CYS A 10 -39.88 53.91 2.81
N GLU A 11 -38.61 53.91 2.39
CA GLU A 11 -38.15 53.05 1.30
C GLU A 11 -38.25 51.56 1.64
N LYS A 12 -37.91 51.17 2.88
CA LYS A 12 -38.02 49.77 3.32
C LYS A 12 -39.47 49.33 3.45
N ASP A 13 -40.35 50.24 3.87
CA ASP A 13 -41.78 49.99 3.98
C ASP A 13 -42.45 49.78 2.60
N MET A 14 -41.84 50.28 1.52
CA MET A 14 -42.31 50.12 0.14
C MET A 14 -41.66 48.94 -0.61
N MET A 15 -40.86 48.11 0.07
CA MET A 15 -40.17 46.96 -0.53
C MET A 15 -40.50 45.65 0.20
N TRP A 16 -40.58 44.55 -0.54
CA TRP A 16 -40.75 43.20 0.04
C TRP A 16 -39.42 42.64 0.57
N ASN A 17 -38.87 43.26 1.61
CA ASN A 17 -37.63 42.83 2.27
C ASN A 17 -37.90 42.13 3.62
N ARG A 18 -36.84 41.58 4.22
CA ARG A 18 -36.89 41.09 5.59
C ARG A 18 -37.12 42.29 6.52
N PHE A 19 -38.19 42.23 7.31
CA PHE A 19 -38.63 43.27 8.28
C PHE A 19 -39.46 44.44 7.73
N SER A 20 -39.85 44.43 6.45
CA SER A 20 -40.82 45.40 5.91
C SER A 20 -42.20 45.26 6.55
N VAL A 21 -42.91 46.39 6.71
CA VAL A 21 -44.31 46.43 7.13
C VAL A 21 -45.21 45.59 6.23
N LEU A 22 -44.89 45.45 4.93
CA LEU A 22 -45.66 44.65 3.97
C LEU A 22 -45.77 43.19 4.38
N GLN A 23 -44.75 42.63 5.06
CA GLN A 23 -44.75 41.24 5.54
C GLN A 23 -45.77 40.98 6.66
N LYS A 24 -46.24 42.04 7.34
CA LYS A 24 -47.34 41.93 8.32
C LYS A 24 -48.70 41.80 7.65
N TYR A 25 -48.82 42.24 6.40
CA TYR A 25 -50.06 42.22 5.63
C TYR A 25 -50.17 40.99 4.72
N ALA A 26 -49.04 40.48 4.18
CA ALA A 26 -49.02 39.23 3.42
C ALA A 26 -47.64 38.56 3.46
N ASN A 27 -47.60 37.23 3.35
CA ASN A 27 -46.35 36.47 3.27
C ASN A 27 -45.87 36.37 1.82
N SER A 28 -44.83 37.14 1.45
CA SER A 28 -44.33 37.15 0.08
C SER A 28 -43.20 36.14 -0.21
N LYS A 29 -42.70 35.42 0.81
CA LYS A 29 -41.49 34.59 0.68
C LYS A 29 -41.60 33.50 -0.39
N GLY A 30 -42.72 32.79 -0.45
CA GLY A 30 -42.95 31.71 -1.42
C GLY A 30 -43.07 32.25 -2.84
N VAL A 31 -43.94 33.24 -3.04
CA VAL A 31 -44.20 33.86 -4.34
C VAL A 31 -42.94 34.48 -4.92
N LEU A 32 -42.18 35.25 -4.13
CA LEU A 32 -40.92 35.83 -4.59
C LEU A 32 -39.92 34.75 -4.98
N ARG A 33 -39.75 33.71 -4.16
CA ARG A 33 -38.83 32.61 -4.48
C ARG A 33 -39.20 31.96 -5.81
N ASP A 34 -40.47 31.63 -6.02
CA ASP A 34 -40.90 30.94 -7.25
C ASP A 34 -40.75 31.83 -8.49
N VAL A 35 -41.06 33.12 -8.38
CA VAL A 35 -40.83 34.10 -9.45
C VAL A 35 -39.34 34.28 -9.74
N PHE A 36 -38.49 34.39 -8.71
CA PHE A 36 -37.04 34.49 -8.87
C PHE A 36 -36.49 33.24 -9.55
N THR A 37 -36.76 32.03 -9.03
CA THR A 37 -36.28 30.78 -9.62
C THR A 37 -36.71 30.63 -11.09
N ASN A 38 -37.96 30.96 -11.43
CA ASN A 38 -38.43 30.93 -12.82
C ASN A 38 -37.74 31.96 -13.70
N THR A 39 -37.49 33.16 -13.18
CA THR A 39 -36.77 34.22 -13.91
C THR A 39 -35.32 33.81 -14.16
N LEU A 40 -34.65 33.23 -13.16
CA LEU A 40 -33.28 32.75 -13.29
C LEU A 40 -33.16 31.61 -14.30
N ARG A 41 -34.11 30.66 -14.32
CA ARG A 41 -34.15 29.59 -15.33
C ARG A 41 -34.32 30.15 -16.73
N LYS A 42 -35.27 31.07 -16.94
CA LYS A 42 -35.45 31.73 -18.23
C LYS A 42 -34.21 32.48 -18.68
N ALA A 43 -33.55 33.19 -17.76
CA ALA A 43 -32.30 33.88 -18.05
C ALA A 43 -31.20 32.88 -18.48
N ALA A 44 -31.06 31.77 -17.76
CA ALA A 44 -30.10 30.70 -18.09
C ALA A 44 -30.40 30.05 -19.45
N ASP A 45 -31.67 29.79 -19.78
CA ASP A 45 -32.08 29.19 -21.05
C ASP A 45 -31.88 30.14 -22.25
N SER A 46 -32.00 31.45 -22.02
CA SER A 46 -31.86 32.48 -23.06
C SER A 46 -30.41 32.94 -23.30
N ALA A 47 -29.49 32.59 -22.39
CA ALA A 47 -28.12 33.06 -22.47
C ALA A 47 -27.34 32.26 -23.53
N ASP A 48 -26.72 32.98 -24.47
CA ASP A 48 -25.89 32.40 -25.52
C ASP A 48 -24.40 32.42 -25.12
N PHE A 49 -23.81 31.23 -25.00
CA PHE A 49 -22.39 31.03 -24.71
C PHE A 49 -21.66 30.26 -25.81
N HIS A 50 -22.18 30.19 -27.05
CA HIS A 50 -21.60 29.34 -28.10
C HIS A 50 -20.10 29.61 -28.36
N LYS A 51 -19.64 30.85 -28.16
CA LYS A 51 -18.21 31.20 -28.30
C LYS A 51 -17.31 30.48 -27.29
N LEU A 52 -17.85 30.16 -26.11
CA LEU A 52 -17.12 29.40 -25.09
C LEU A 52 -17.18 27.90 -25.37
N ASP A 53 -18.09 27.41 -26.22
CA ASP A 53 -18.20 25.99 -26.58
C ASP A 53 -17.05 25.52 -27.48
N GLU A 54 -16.21 26.44 -28.00
CA GLU A 54 -14.96 26.11 -28.72
C GLU A 54 -14.02 25.21 -27.91
N ILE A 55 -14.10 25.26 -26.57
CA ILE A 55 -13.29 24.41 -25.68
C ILE A 55 -13.77 22.94 -25.65
N SER A 56 -14.96 22.63 -26.18
CA SER A 56 -15.56 21.28 -26.13
C SER A 56 -14.66 20.21 -26.76
N GLU A 57 -14.03 20.51 -27.90
CA GLU A 57 -13.11 19.58 -28.56
C GLU A 57 -11.88 19.32 -27.68
N THR A 58 -11.33 20.38 -27.07
CA THR A 58 -10.19 20.25 -26.14
C THR A 58 -10.56 19.40 -24.94
N ILE A 59 -11.72 19.61 -24.33
CA ILE A 59 -12.20 18.82 -23.18
C ILE A 59 -12.43 17.37 -23.58
N SER A 60 -12.96 17.11 -24.77
CA SER A 60 -13.19 15.76 -25.28
C SER A 60 -11.89 15.00 -25.54
N LEU A 61 -10.90 15.68 -26.13
CA LEU A 61 -9.56 15.12 -26.32
C LEU A 61 -8.87 14.85 -24.99
N VAL A 62 -8.95 15.78 -24.03
CA VAL A 62 -8.44 15.59 -22.66
C VAL A 62 -9.14 14.42 -21.99
N GLY A 63 -10.48 14.38 -22.03
CA GLY A 63 -11.26 13.30 -21.44
C GLY A 63 -10.81 11.94 -21.97
N LYS A 64 -10.79 11.78 -23.30
CA LYS A 64 -10.32 10.56 -23.95
C LYS A 64 -8.89 10.19 -23.54
N LYS A 65 -7.99 11.17 -23.52
CA LYS A 65 -6.57 10.97 -23.17
C LYS A 65 -6.37 10.52 -21.72
N TYR A 66 -7.15 11.07 -20.79
CA TYR A 66 -7.04 10.78 -19.36
C TYR A 66 -8.06 9.74 -18.87
N GLY A 67 -8.75 9.02 -19.77
CA GLY A 67 -9.66 7.92 -19.41
C GLY A 67 -11.00 8.36 -18.81
N VAL A 68 -11.48 9.55 -19.19
CA VAL A 68 -12.80 10.10 -18.88
C VAL A 68 -13.63 10.15 -20.15
N GLU A 69 -14.52 9.18 -20.30
CA GLU A 69 -15.47 9.15 -21.43
C GLU A 69 -16.55 10.22 -21.26
N LEU A 70 -16.76 11.00 -22.32
CA LEU A 70 -17.85 11.97 -22.42
C LEU A 70 -18.88 11.42 -23.41
N SER A 71 -20.16 11.43 -23.03
CA SER A 71 -21.28 10.91 -23.82
C SER A 71 -21.77 11.89 -24.88
N SER A 72 -21.52 13.18 -24.68
CA SER A 72 -21.99 14.25 -25.55
C SER A 72 -20.98 15.38 -25.65
N ASP A 73 -21.24 16.31 -26.58
CA ASP A 73 -20.55 17.59 -26.62
C ASP A 73 -20.73 18.35 -25.30
N VAL A 74 -19.66 18.99 -24.86
CA VAL A 74 -19.66 19.83 -23.67
C VAL A 74 -20.10 21.23 -24.03
N LYS A 75 -21.03 21.79 -23.25
CA LYS A 75 -21.58 23.14 -23.48
C LYS A 75 -21.44 24.02 -22.26
N SER A 76 -21.21 25.29 -22.50
CA SER A 76 -21.12 26.34 -21.49
C SER A 76 -22.53 26.82 -21.12
N LYS A 77 -22.89 26.75 -19.85
CA LYS A 77 -24.20 27.21 -19.36
C LYS A 77 -24.08 27.97 -18.04
N LEU A 78 -25.03 28.87 -17.79
CA LEU A 78 -25.14 29.55 -16.50
C LEU A 78 -25.42 28.55 -15.39
N LEU A 79 -24.64 28.64 -14.33
CA LEU A 79 -24.84 27.83 -13.14
C LEU A 79 -25.75 28.58 -12.15
N ILE A 80 -26.86 27.96 -11.76
CA ILE A 80 -27.76 28.50 -10.74
C ILE A 80 -27.45 27.78 -9.42
N GLN A 81 -26.99 28.52 -8.41
CA GLN A 81 -26.73 27.99 -7.07
C GLN A 81 -27.52 28.79 -6.03
N ASN A 82 -28.23 28.08 -5.13
CA ASN A 82 -28.92 28.69 -3.98
C ASN A 82 -29.87 29.87 -4.31
N ASN A 83 -30.61 29.78 -5.42
CA ASN A 83 -31.52 30.83 -5.92
C ASN A 83 -30.82 32.17 -6.24
N ILE A 84 -29.52 32.13 -6.47
CA ILE A 84 -28.72 33.25 -6.94
C ILE A 84 -28.12 32.82 -8.29
N LEU A 85 -28.08 33.73 -9.27
CA LEU A 85 -27.26 33.51 -10.44
C LEU A 85 -25.81 33.50 -9.97
N ALA A 86 -25.15 32.35 -10.06
CA ALA A 86 -23.71 32.37 -9.90
C ALA A 86 -23.16 33.26 -11.02
N SER A 87 -22.18 34.10 -10.70
CA SER A 87 -21.46 34.89 -11.70
C SER A 87 -20.57 34.02 -12.61
N SER A 88 -20.66 32.69 -12.49
CA SER A 88 -19.84 31.73 -13.20
C SER A 88 -20.64 30.94 -14.24
N VAL A 89 -20.01 30.75 -15.39
CA VAL A 89 -20.44 29.83 -16.45
C VAL A 89 -19.77 28.48 -16.19
N GLY A 90 -20.56 27.42 -16.11
CA GLY A 90 -20.07 26.05 -15.93
C GLY A 90 -20.05 25.29 -17.24
N LEU A 91 -19.29 24.19 -17.27
CA LEU A 91 -19.28 23.23 -18.37
C LEU A 91 -20.27 22.10 -18.08
N PHE A 92 -21.08 21.75 -19.07
CA PHE A 92 -22.17 20.79 -18.94
C PHE A 92 -22.11 19.73 -20.04
N GLU A 93 -22.45 18.51 -19.67
CA GLU A 93 -22.61 17.36 -20.56
C GLU A 93 -24.04 16.82 -20.35
N ASP A 94 -24.80 16.65 -21.44
CA ASP A 94 -26.20 16.18 -21.40
C ASP A 94 -27.10 16.89 -20.35
N GLY A 95 -26.81 18.16 -20.06
CA GLY A 95 -27.57 18.97 -19.09
C GLY A 95 -27.12 18.83 -17.63
N ALA A 96 -26.12 18.00 -17.33
CA ALA A 96 -25.48 17.89 -16.03
C ALA A 96 -24.14 18.66 -16.00
N PRO A 97 -23.82 19.43 -14.95
CA PRO A 97 -22.51 20.06 -14.82
C PRO A 97 -21.39 19.02 -14.71
N LEU A 98 -20.26 19.24 -15.39
CA LEU A 98 -19.07 18.39 -15.23
C LEU A 98 -18.54 18.39 -13.79
N SER A 99 -18.79 19.47 -13.04
CA SER A 99 -18.51 19.58 -11.60
C SER A 99 -19.41 18.71 -10.70
N GLN A 100 -20.34 17.95 -11.28
CA GLN A 100 -21.14 16.93 -10.60
C GLN A 100 -20.75 15.50 -10.99
N ARG A 101 -19.75 15.31 -11.86
CA ARG A 101 -19.20 13.97 -12.14
C ARG A 101 -18.52 13.38 -10.90
N GLY A 102 -18.23 12.08 -10.92
CA GLY A 102 -17.45 11.43 -9.86
C GLY A 102 -16.08 12.08 -9.68
N LEU A 103 -15.58 12.09 -8.44
CA LEU A 103 -14.34 12.78 -8.03
C LEU A 103 -13.15 12.44 -8.95
N GLY A 104 -12.96 11.17 -9.31
CA GLY A 104 -11.88 10.75 -10.20
C GLY A 104 -11.95 11.38 -11.58
N SER A 105 -13.13 11.40 -12.20
CA SER A 105 -13.34 12.05 -13.50
C SER A 105 -13.10 13.55 -13.43
N GLN A 106 -13.54 14.21 -12.35
CA GLN A 106 -13.28 15.63 -12.14
C GLN A 106 -11.77 15.91 -12.02
N ARG A 107 -11.04 15.12 -11.24
CA ARG A 107 -9.59 15.26 -11.05
C ARG A 107 -8.83 15.04 -12.36
N LEU A 108 -9.15 13.99 -13.11
CA LEU A 108 -8.48 13.70 -14.38
C LEU A 108 -8.72 14.78 -15.44
N LEU A 109 -9.96 15.25 -15.57
CA LEU A 109 -10.27 16.37 -16.47
C LEU A 109 -9.53 17.64 -16.04
N SER A 110 -9.56 17.96 -14.74
CA SER A 110 -8.86 19.13 -14.19
C SER A 110 -7.35 19.05 -14.43
N MET A 111 -6.71 17.92 -14.09
CA MET A 111 -5.29 17.68 -14.32
C MET A 111 -4.96 17.79 -15.81
N GLY A 112 -5.71 17.10 -16.67
CA GLY A 112 -5.45 17.10 -18.10
C GLY A 112 -5.59 18.47 -18.75
N LEU A 113 -6.58 19.27 -18.33
CA LEU A 113 -6.75 20.65 -18.78
C LEU A 113 -5.59 21.53 -18.33
N ASN A 114 -5.19 21.46 -17.05
CA ASN A 114 -4.07 22.23 -16.53
C ASN A 114 -2.76 21.86 -17.25
N ILE A 115 -2.45 20.56 -17.37
CA ILE A 115 -1.21 20.09 -18.00
C ILE A 115 -1.18 20.43 -19.50
N ASN A 116 -2.32 20.47 -20.19
CA ASN A 116 -2.37 20.93 -21.59
C ASN A 116 -2.18 22.45 -21.71
N ALA A 117 -2.59 23.23 -20.71
CA ALA A 117 -2.42 24.67 -20.68
C ALA A 117 -1.03 25.12 -20.19
N THR A 118 -0.28 24.22 -19.56
CA THR A 118 1.05 24.48 -19.00
C THR A 118 2.11 24.71 -20.09
N SER A 119 2.91 25.77 -19.95
CA SER A 119 4.04 26.07 -20.83
C SER A 119 5.24 25.13 -20.59
N GLU A 120 6.13 25.01 -21.58
CA GLU A 120 7.44 24.37 -21.39
C GLU A 120 8.17 24.98 -20.18
N GLY A 121 8.89 24.15 -19.43
CA GLY A 121 9.66 24.62 -18.27
C GLY A 121 8.93 24.57 -16.91
N THR A 122 7.70 24.07 -16.84
CA THR A 122 6.89 24.20 -15.63
C THR A 122 7.16 23.10 -14.58
N LEU A 123 7.14 23.50 -13.31
CA LEU A 123 7.08 22.62 -12.15
C LEU A 123 5.62 22.31 -11.80
N LEU A 124 5.24 21.04 -11.88
CA LEU A 124 3.93 20.53 -11.47
C LEU A 124 4.02 19.87 -10.10
N LEU A 125 3.18 20.31 -9.17
CA LEU A 125 3.07 19.76 -7.82
C LEU A 125 1.72 19.06 -7.69
N ILE A 126 1.72 17.77 -7.36
CA ILE A 126 0.51 16.96 -7.27
C ILE A 126 0.46 16.28 -5.92
N ASP A 127 -0.52 16.64 -5.11
CA ASP A 127 -0.74 16.01 -3.81
C ASP A 127 -1.71 14.81 -3.93
N GLU A 128 -1.35 13.70 -3.30
CA GLU A 128 -2.09 12.43 -3.30
C GLU A 128 -2.59 12.06 -4.70
N ILE A 129 -1.66 11.73 -5.62
CA ILE A 129 -2.00 11.49 -7.02
C ILE A 129 -3.11 10.42 -7.20
N GLU A 130 -3.18 9.44 -6.31
CA GLU A 130 -4.19 8.38 -6.27
C GLU A 130 -5.60 8.81 -5.85
N ALA A 131 -5.77 9.99 -5.24
CA ALA A 131 -7.03 10.33 -4.58
C ALA A 131 -8.20 10.36 -5.57
N GLY A 132 -9.20 9.50 -5.32
CA GLY A 132 -10.37 9.34 -6.17
C GLY A 132 -10.15 8.57 -7.48
N LEU A 133 -8.98 7.95 -7.69
CA LEU A 133 -8.64 7.19 -8.90
C LEU A 133 -8.52 5.70 -8.64
N GLU A 134 -9.09 4.89 -9.54
CA GLU A 134 -8.85 3.45 -9.57
C GLU A 134 -7.42 3.13 -10.07
N PRO A 135 -6.85 1.96 -9.71
CA PRO A 135 -5.48 1.60 -10.09
C PRO A 135 -5.15 1.73 -11.58
N TYR A 136 -6.06 1.34 -12.47
CA TYR A 136 -5.80 1.39 -13.92
C TYR A 136 -5.74 2.84 -14.45
N ARG A 137 -6.55 3.75 -13.90
CA ARG A 137 -6.52 5.17 -14.25
C ARG A 137 -5.24 5.83 -13.75
N LEU A 138 -4.78 5.44 -12.57
CA LEU A 138 -3.53 5.91 -11.98
C LEU A 138 -2.31 5.51 -12.81
N ARG A 139 -2.25 4.25 -13.27
CA ARG A 139 -1.20 3.77 -14.19
C ARG A 139 -1.19 4.57 -15.49
N SER A 140 -2.37 4.82 -16.07
CA SER A 140 -2.51 5.64 -17.27
C SER A 140 -1.97 7.05 -17.03
N LEU A 141 -2.34 7.68 -15.91
CA LEU A 141 -1.90 9.04 -15.55
C LEU A 141 -0.38 9.15 -15.42
N ILE A 142 0.27 8.20 -14.71
CA ILE A 142 1.73 8.17 -14.55
C ILE A 142 2.43 8.01 -15.90
N ASN A 143 1.91 7.13 -16.77
CA ASN A 143 2.48 6.95 -18.11
C ASN A 143 2.31 8.19 -19.00
N GLU A 144 1.19 8.91 -18.86
CA GLU A 144 0.99 10.20 -19.53
C GLU A 144 1.96 11.28 -19.06
N PHE A 145 2.35 11.27 -17.79
CA PHE A 145 3.37 12.17 -17.26
C PHE A 145 4.76 11.88 -17.85
N ARG A 146 5.11 10.60 -18.02
CA ARG A 146 6.36 10.19 -18.66
C ARG A 146 6.38 10.49 -20.16
N SER A 147 5.28 10.22 -20.87
CA SER A 147 5.18 10.42 -22.32
C SER A 147 5.25 11.89 -22.74
N LYS A 148 4.74 12.78 -21.89
CA LYS A 148 4.86 14.22 -22.09
C LYS A 148 6.27 14.75 -21.88
N SER A 149 7.21 13.91 -21.43
CA SER A 149 8.64 14.18 -21.17
C SER A 149 8.91 15.67 -21.22
N ILE A 150 8.50 16.44 -20.21
CA ILE A 150 8.56 17.90 -20.29
C ILE A 150 10.04 18.20 -20.44
N PRO A 151 10.58 18.55 -21.63
CA PRO A 151 12.03 18.47 -21.87
C PRO A 151 12.79 19.46 -20.98
N SER A 152 12.05 20.37 -20.35
CA SER A 152 12.54 21.40 -19.44
C SER A 152 11.73 21.52 -18.14
N GLY A 153 10.78 20.62 -17.86
CA GLY A 153 9.90 20.70 -16.68
C GLY A 153 10.06 19.55 -15.69
N GLN A 154 9.43 19.67 -14.53
CA GLN A 154 9.54 18.71 -13.43
C GLN A 154 8.16 18.41 -12.84
N ILE A 155 7.94 17.15 -12.46
CA ILE A 155 6.74 16.74 -11.73
C ILE A 155 7.18 16.23 -10.36
N ILE A 156 6.61 16.80 -9.31
CA ILE A 156 6.77 16.31 -7.94
C ILE A 156 5.38 15.89 -7.47
N MET A 157 5.26 14.65 -7.03
CA MET A 157 4.00 14.10 -6.55
C MET A 157 4.19 13.37 -5.23
N THR A 158 3.17 13.45 -4.37
CA THR A 158 3.09 12.67 -3.13
C THR A 158 2.14 11.49 -3.34
N THR A 159 2.39 10.39 -2.63
CA THR A 159 1.54 9.20 -2.69
C THR A 159 1.71 8.31 -1.47
N HIS A 160 0.62 7.66 -1.10
CA HIS A 160 0.54 6.51 -0.21
C HIS A 160 0.05 5.26 -0.96
N SER A 161 -0.02 5.30 -2.29
CA SER A 161 -0.55 4.22 -3.09
C SER A 161 0.55 3.24 -3.52
N PRO A 162 0.44 1.96 -3.16
CA PRO A 162 1.38 0.94 -3.62
C PRO A 162 1.38 0.80 -5.16
N VAL A 163 0.30 1.20 -5.83
CA VAL A 163 0.22 1.20 -7.30
C VAL A 163 1.17 2.23 -7.90
N VAL A 164 1.28 3.43 -7.31
CA VAL A 164 2.21 4.47 -7.79
C VAL A 164 3.64 4.01 -7.54
N VAL A 165 3.91 3.52 -6.33
CA VAL A 165 5.24 3.02 -5.95
C VAL A 165 5.71 1.93 -6.92
N ALA A 166 4.86 0.95 -7.24
CA ALA A 166 5.20 -0.13 -8.16
C ALA A 166 5.39 0.32 -9.62
N GLU A 167 4.69 1.37 -10.05
CA GLU A 167 4.85 1.95 -11.39
C GLU A 167 6.14 2.75 -11.53
N CYS A 168 6.62 3.36 -10.45
CA CYS A 168 7.84 4.16 -10.43
C CYS A 168 9.14 3.34 -10.49
N THR A 169 10.19 3.95 -11.02
CA THR A 169 11.55 3.41 -10.88
C THR A 169 12.17 3.83 -9.55
N ASN A 170 13.18 3.10 -9.08
CA ASN A 170 13.93 3.45 -7.87
C ASN A 170 14.56 4.85 -7.94
N SER A 171 14.84 5.37 -9.14
CA SER A 171 15.34 6.73 -9.39
C SER A 171 14.26 7.81 -9.37
N GLU A 172 12.99 7.43 -9.48
CA GLU A 172 11.83 8.33 -9.39
C GLU A 172 11.28 8.41 -7.95
N LEU A 173 11.77 7.55 -7.03
CA LEU A 173 11.24 7.40 -5.68
C LEU A 173 12.12 8.06 -4.62
N LEU A 174 11.48 8.91 -3.82
CA LEU A 174 12.05 9.52 -2.62
C LEU A 174 11.18 9.13 -1.42
N ILE A 175 11.82 8.59 -0.38
CA ILE A 175 11.17 8.29 0.89
C ILE A 175 11.31 9.50 1.80
N ILE A 176 10.18 9.99 2.29
CA ILE A 176 10.14 11.14 3.20
C ILE A 176 9.82 10.61 4.60
N GLN A 177 10.68 10.96 5.56
CA GLN A 177 10.44 10.67 6.97
C GLN A 177 10.49 11.94 7.79
N SER A 178 9.60 12.05 8.78
CA SER A 178 9.62 13.15 9.75
C SER A 178 9.70 12.57 11.16
N LYS A 179 10.78 12.90 11.89
CA LYS A 179 11.01 12.48 13.28
C LYS A 179 11.46 13.67 14.11
N ASN A 180 10.81 13.90 15.25
CA ASN A 180 11.15 15.00 16.18
C ASN A 180 11.23 16.39 15.51
N GLY A 181 10.34 16.66 14.55
CA GLY A 181 10.29 17.94 13.83
C GLY A 181 11.36 18.11 12.74
N VAL A 182 12.19 17.10 12.49
CA VAL A 182 13.15 17.08 11.38
C VAL A 182 12.59 16.19 10.27
N THR A 183 12.52 16.74 9.05
CA THR A 183 12.10 16.01 7.86
C THR A 183 13.30 15.72 6.98
N THR A 184 13.51 14.44 6.69
CA THR A 184 14.62 13.94 5.88
C THR A 184 14.06 13.23 4.65
N SER A 185 14.73 13.42 3.50
CA SER A 185 14.44 12.69 2.27
C SER A 185 15.55 11.68 1.97
N PHE A 186 15.14 10.50 1.50
CA PHE A 186 16.04 9.42 1.14
C PHE A 186 15.76 8.95 -0.28
N SER A 187 16.79 8.87 -1.12
CA SER A 187 16.67 8.32 -2.46
C SER A 187 16.67 6.80 -2.43
N LEU A 188 15.75 6.16 -3.17
CA LEU A 188 15.78 4.71 -3.38
C LEU A 188 16.77 4.29 -4.49
N HIS A 189 17.45 5.23 -5.12
CA HIS A 189 18.51 4.95 -6.09
C HIS A 189 19.89 4.98 -5.42
N ASN A 190 20.56 3.83 -5.39
CA ASN A 190 21.94 3.70 -4.98
C ASN A 190 22.88 4.18 -6.09
N ILE A 191 23.68 5.20 -5.82
CA ILE A 191 24.65 5.78 -6.78
C ILE A 191 25.73 4.75 -7.17
N GLU A 192 26.09 3.85 -6.26
CA GLU A 192 27.09 2.80 -6.49
C GLU A 192 26.54 1.62 -7.33
N GLY A 193 25.24 1.59 -7.59
CA GLY A 193 24.58 0.67 -8.52
C GLY A 193 24.35 -0.76 -8.02
N GLN A 194 25.15 -1.27 -7.08
CA GLN A 194 25.20 -2.69 -6.68
C GLN A 194 23.84 -3.28 -6.24
N THR A 195 22.95 -2.46 -5.67
CA THR A 195 21.67 -2.91 -5.09
C THR A 195 20.43 -2.50 -5.89
N ASN A 196 20.59 -1.70 -6.95
CA ASN A 196 19.47 -1.05 -7.66
C ASN A 196 18.49 -2.07 -8.27
N ASP A 197 19.00 -3.17 -8.81
CA ASP A 197 18.17 -4.22 -9.40
C ASP A 197 17.33 -4.95 -8.34
N VAL A 198 17.91 -5.22 -7.17
CA VAL A 198 17.19 -5.87 -6.05
C VAL A 198 16.11 -4.93 -5.52
N ILE A 199 16.44 -3.65 -5.33
CA ILE A 199 15.48 -2.62 -4.90
C ILE A 199 14.34 -2.50 -5.92
N GLN A 200 14.65 -2.39 -7.21
CA GLN A 200 13.61 -2.24 -8.23
C GLN A 200 12.70 -3.48 -8.33
N LYS A 201 13.27 -4.68 -8.20
CA LYS A 201 12.50 -5.92 -8.14
C LYS A 201 11.58 -5.92 -6.93
N GLU A 202 12.06 -5.47 -5.76
CA GLU A 202 11.25 -5.40 -4.55
C GLU A 202 10.17 -4.33 -4.63
N VAL A 203 10.46 -3.13 -5.14
CA VAL A 203 9.48 -2.05 -5.39
C VAL A 203 8.29 -2.56 -6.21
N ARG A 204 8.55 -3.42 -7.20
CA ARG A 204 7.49 -4.01 -8.05
C ARG A 204 6.80 -5.21 -7.40
N ARG A 205 7.54 -6.01 -6.65
CA ARG A 205 7.03 -7.24 -6.01
C ARG A 205 6.20 -6.93 -4.77
N ASN A 206 6.69 -6.04 -3.93
CA ASN A 206 6.09 -5.64 -2.66
C ASN A 206 6.26 -4.13 -2.43
N PRO A 207 5.52 -3.29 -3.15
CA PRO A 207 5.57 -1.83 -2.98
C PRO A 207 5.19 -1.37 -1.56
N GLU A 208 4.36 -2.14 -0.86
CA GLU A 208 3.90 -1.81 0.50
C GLU A 208 5.05 -1.76 1.51
N ALA A 209 6.11 -2.55 1.31
CA ALA A 209 7.30 -2.52 2.16
C ALA A 209 7.94 -1.12 2.24
N PHE A 210 7.86 -0.33 1.16
CA PHE A 210 8.41 1.02 1.08
C PHE A 210 7.47 2.10 1.65
N LEU A 211 6.27 1.70 2.09
CA LEU A 211 5.33 2.54 2.82
C LEU A 211 5.32 2.20 4.33
N CYS A 212 6.06 1.16 4.73
CA CYS A 212 6.25 0.79 6.13
C CYS A 212 7.28 1.67 6.83
N LYS A 213 7.21 1.75 8.16
CA LYS A 213 8.25 2.38 9.00
C LYS A 213 9.42 1.43 9.23
N ARG A 214 9.10 0.13 9.29
CA ARG A 214 10.01 -0.93 9.69
C ARG A 214 9.86 -2.13 8.76
N ILE A 215 10.96 -2.82 8.47
CA ILE A 215 11.01 -3.89 7.49
C ILE A 215 11.77 -5.09 8.05
N ILE A 216 11.11 -6.26 8.06
CA ILE A 216 11.74 -7.56 8.28
C ILE A 216 12.23 -8.06 6.92
N VAL A 217 13.53 -8.00 6.68
CA VAL A 217 14.15 -8.51 5.46
C VAL A 217 14.35 -10.00 5.61
N CYS A 218 13.51 -10.76 4.92
CA CYS A 218 13.53 -12.21 4.89
C CYS A 218 14.47 -12.70 3.78
N GLU A 219 15.28 -13.72 4.06
CA GLU A 219 16.13 -14.32 3.03
C GLU A 219 15.33 -14.87 1.84
N GLY A 220 14.27 -15.64 2.14
CA GLY A 220 13.49 -16.43 1.21
C GLY A 220 11.98 -16.28 1.37
N LYS A 221 11.26 -17.01 0.50
CA LYS A 221 9.78 -17.06 0.55
C LYS A 221 9.26 -17.85 1.74
N THR A 222 10.04 -18.82 2.23
CA THR A 222 9.68 -19.63 3.40
C THR A 222 9.55 -18.72 4.63
N GLU A 223 10.53 -17.85 4.85
CA GLU A 223 10.59 -16.91 5.97
C GLU A 223 9.48 -15.86 5.87
N ILE A 224 9.16 -15.37 4.67
CA ILE A 224 8.01 -14.47 4.47
C ILE A 224 6.71 -15.17 4.89
N GLY A 225 6.49 -16.41 4.43
CA GLY A 225 5.33 -17.20 4.84
C GLY A 225 5.28 -17.39 6.35
N PHE A 226 6.42 -17.73 6.95
CA PHE A 226 6.56 -17.91 8.38
C PHE A 226 6.21 -16.65 9.18
N VAL A 227 6.64 -15.47 8.72
CA VAL A 227 6.31 -14.17 9.33
C VAL A 227 4.81 -13.84 9.21
N ARG A 228 4.13 -14.26 8.13
CA ARG A 228 2.66 -14.09 8.02
C ARG A 228 1.93 -14.88 9.09
N ALA A 229 2.33 -16.13 9.31
CA ALA A 229 1.78 -16.93 10.41
C ALA A 229 2.16 -16.35 11.79
N LEU A 230 3.34 -15.74 11.92
CA LEU A 230 3.74 -15.03 13.14
C LEU A 230 2.84 -13.81 13.41
N ASP A 231 2.43 -13.08 12.37
CA ASP A 231 1.47 -11.96 12.52
C ASP A 231 0.09 -12.45 13.01
N ASP A 232 -0.39 -13.59 12.52
CA ASP A 232 -1.60 -14.23 13.07
C ASP A 232 -1.44 -14.62 14.55
N TYR A 233 -0.30 -15.20 14.91
CA TYR A 233 0.02 -15.53 16.30
C TYR A 233 0.07 -14.27 17.17
N VAL A 234 0.77 -13.23 16.75
CA VAL A 234 0.87 -11.94 17.46
C VAL A 234 -0.52 -11.32 17.62
N SER A 235 -1.35 -11.35 16.58
CA SER A 235 -2.73 -10.89 16.65
C SER A 235 -3.57 -11.65 17.65
N SER A 236 -3.40 -12.98 17.73
CA SER A 236 -4.15 -13.81 18.67
C SER A 236 -3.70 -13.63 20.13
N LYS A 237 -2.39 -13.46 20.35
CA LYS A 237 -1.78 -13.40 21.68
C LYS A 237 -1.80 -11.99 22.29
N TYR A 238 -1.55 -10.98 21.46
CA TYR A 238 -1.34 -9.60 21.89
C TYR A 238 -2.39 -8.61 21.38
N TYR A 239 -3.38 -9.07 20.60
CA TYR A 239 -4.52 -8.28 20.12
C TYR A 239 -4.16 -7.11 19.18
N TYR A 240 -3.05 -7.21 18.45
CA TYR A 240 -2.72 -6.27 17.38
C TYR A 240 -1.96 -6.95 16.24
N ARG A 241 -1.95 -6.34 15.06
CA ARG A 241 -1.24 -6.81 13.87
C ARG A 241 0.06 -6.05 13.70
N MET A 242 1.10 -6.68 13.18
CA MET A 242 2.40 -6.05 12.86
C MET A 242 2.23 -4.80 11.99
N ALA A 243 1.26 -4.82 11.08
CA ALA A 243 0.91 -3.68 10.23
C ALA A 243 0.46 -2.43 11.02
N CYS A 244 -0.15 -2.59 12.20
CA CYS A 244 -0.53 -1.47 13.06
C CYS A 244 0.70 -0.72 13.61
N GLU A 245 1.83 -1.41 13.77
CA GLU A 245 3.12 -0.83 14.15
C GLU A 245 3.93 -0.33 12.94
N GLY A 246 3.36 -0.43 11.73
CA GLY A 246 4.03 -0.07 10.49
C GLY A 246 5.18 -1.01 10.13
N VAL A 247 5.09 -2.29 10.52
CA VAL A 247 6.06 -3.33 10.17
C VAL A 247 5.59 -4.06 8.92
N GLY A 248 6.46 -4.18 7.92
CA GLY A 248 6.27 -5.01 6.73
C GLY A 248 7.42 -6.00 6.53
N THR A 249 7.31 -6.82 5.49
CA THR A 249 8.36 -7.77 5.09
C THR A 249 8.96 -7.40 3.75
N ALA A 250 10.23 -7.69 3.52
CA ALA A 250 10.82 -7.60 2.18
C ALA A 250 11.67 -8.84 1.88
N LEU A 251 11.79 -9.21 0.62
CA LEU A 251 12.65 -10.34 0.23
C LEU A 251 14.06 -9.86 -0.14
N GLY A 252 15.06 -10.29 0.62
CA GLY A 252 16.44 -9.81 0.57
C GLY A 252 17.25 -10.19 -0.67
N GLY A 253 16.75 -11.10 -1.51
CA GLY A 253 17.38 -11.38 -2.81
C GLY A 253 18.60 -12.31 -2.75
N GLY A 254 18.70 -13.17 -1.72
CA GLY A 254 19.77 -14.16 -1.59
C GLY A 254 21.11 -13.53 -1.21
N THR A 255 22.10 -13.57 -2.12
CA THR A 255 23.47 -13.09 -1.85
C THR A 255 23.55 -11.59 -1.54
N GLU A 256 22.56 -10.81 -1.96
CA GLU A 256 22.47 -9.35 -1.72
C GLU A 256 21.76 -8.97 -0.41
N LEU A 257 21.36 -9.96 0.40
CA LEU A 257 20.56 -9.76 1.63
C LEU A 257 21.09 -8.63 2.53
N PHE A 258 22.37 -8.71 2.88
CA PHE A 258 23.01 -7.72 3.76
C PHE A 258 23.13 -6.34 3.12
N ASN A 259 23.46 -6.29 1.82
CA ASN A 259 23.56 -5.04 1.07
C ASN A 259 22.19 -4.35 0.97
N PHE A 260 21.15 -5.13 0.70
CA PHE A 260 19.77 -4.65 0.62
C PHE A 260 19.24 -4.16 1.97
N ALA A 261 19.42 -4.94 3.04
CA ALA A 261 19.03 -4.54 4.39
C ALA A 261 19.77 -3.28 4.86
N THR A 262 21.08 -3.20 4.58
CA THR A 262 21.90 -2.01 4.86
C THR A 262 21.43 -0.80 4.09
N PHE A 263 21.07 -0.97 2.81
CA PHE A 263 20.53 0.11 2.00
C PHE A 263 19.21 0.64 2.58
N LEU A 264 18.28 -0.23 2.95
CA LEU A 264 17.04 0.16 3.61
C LEU A 264 17.30 0.90 4.92
N ALA A 265 18.21 0.42 5.76
CA ALA A 265 18.58 1.13 7.00
C ALA A 265 19.14 2.54 6.72
N LYS A 266 19.97 2.70 5.68
CA LYS A 266 20.47 4.02 5.23
C LYS A 266 19.36 4.93 4.69
N CYS A 267 18.27 4.37 4.18
CA CYS A 267 17.06 5.10 3.80
C CYS A 267 16.14 5.44 5.00
N GLY A 268 16.61 5.20 6.23
CA GLY A 268 15.90 5.57 7.46
C GLY A 268 14.89 4.53 7.95
N TYR A 269 14.78 3.36 7.33
CA TYR A 269 13.88 2.32 7.81
C TYR A 269 14.44 1.65 9.08
N GLY A 270 13.56 1.25 10.00
CA GLY A 270 13.96 0.30 11.05
C GLY A 270 14.03 -1.12 10.46
N VAL A 271 15.21 -1.73 10.41
CA VAL A 271 15.43 -2.99 9.68
C VAL A 271 15.90 -4.10 10.61
N CYS A 272 15.35 -5.29 10.43
CA CYS A 272 15.96 -6.53 10.91
C CYS A 272 16.01 -7.58 9.79
N ILE A 273 16.83 -8.61 9.98
CA ILE A 273 17.01 -9.72 9.05
C ILE A 273 16.52 -11.00 9.69
N LEU A 274 15.72 -11.80 8.95
CA LEU A 274 15.41 -13.19 9.28
C LEU A 274 16.02 -14.08 8.20
N MET A 275 16.99 -14.91 8.60
CA MET A 275 17.81 -15.66 7.64
C MET A 275 18.26 -17.03 8.16
N ASP A 276 18.74 -17.85 7.22
CA ASP A 276 19.37 -19.13 7.52
C ASP A 276 20.80 -18.94 8.04
N SER A 277 21.29 -19.94 8.78
CA SER A 277 22.67 -20.01 9.31
C SER A 277 23.50 -21.09 8.59
N ASP A 278 23.15 -21.44 7.35
CA ASP A 278 23.76 -22.56 6.60
C ASP A 278 24.95 -22.18 5.70
N LEU A 279 25.23 -20.88 5.55
CA LEU A 279 26.39 -20.36 4.84
C LEU A 279 27.55 -20.02 5.79
N ASP A 280 28.74 -20.54 5.47
CA ASP A 280 29.97 -20.17 6.18
C ASP A 280 30.50 -18.79 5.74
N GLY A 281 31.25 -18.12 6.64
CA GLY A 281 31.97 -16.89 6.31
C GLY A 281 31.14 -15.60 6.32
N ILE A 282 29.88 -15.65 6.78
CA ILE A 282 28.99 -14.49 6.89
C ILE A 282 28.98 -13.84 8.28
N ASP A 283 29.72 -14.40 9.25
CA ASP A 283 29.75 -13.90 10.64
C ASP A 283 30.24 -12.44 10.73
N ASP A 284 31.21 -12.06 9.90
CA ASP A 284 31.69 -10.68 9.82
C ASP A 284 30.63 -9.74 9.23
N LEU A 285 29.84 -10.20 8.24
CA LEU A 285 28.72 -9.43 7.69
C LEU A 285 27.62 -9.23 8.73
N LYS A 286 27.30 -10.29 9.50
CA LYS A 286 26.33 -10.23 10.60
C LYS A 286 26.75 -9.19 11.65
N ARG A 287 28.02 -9.25 12.09
CA ARG A 287 28.60 -8.30 13.05
C ARG A 287 28.55 -6.87 12.50
N MET A 288 28.99 -6.66 11.26
CA MET A 288 28.99 -5.34 10.62
C MET A 288 27.60 -4.73 10.50
N ALA A 289 26.59 -5.51 10.12
CA ALA A 289 25.20 -5.04 10.01
C ALA A 289 24.65 -4.55 11.36
N LYS A 290 24.94 -5.28 12.45
CA LYS A 290 24.50 -4.88 13.80
C LYS A 290 25.28 -3.66 14.31
N GLU A 291 26.61 -3.67 14.25
CA GLU A 291 27.47 -2.63 14.82
C GLU A 291 27.40 -1.31 14.06
N THR A 292 27.30 -1.36 12.73
CA THR A 292 27.38 -0.15 11.88
C THR A 292 26.01 0.43 11.55
N HIS A 293 25.00 -0.43 11.38
CA HIS A 293 23.69 -0.05 10.86
C HIS A 293 22.54 -0.32 11.83
N ASN A 294 22.84 -0.83 13.04
CA ASN A 294 21.85 -1.20 14.05
C ASN A 294 20.77 -2.15 13.50
N ILE A 295 21.17 -3.10 12.64
CA ILE A 295 20.27 -4.10 12.07
C ILE A 295 20.31 -5.33 12.97
N ASP A 296 19.16 -5.70 13.54
CA ASP A 296 19.00 -6.95 14.28
C ASP A 296 18.98 -8.15 13.35
N ILE A 297 19.63 -9.23 13.76
CA ILE A 297 19.72 -10.48 12.97
C ILE A 297 19.09 -11.59 13.78
N PHE A 298 18.10 -12.22 13.18
CA PHE A 298 17.38 -13.37 13.70
C PHE A 298 17.74 -14.55 12.82
N ASP A 299 18.57 -15.44 13.35
CA ASP A 299 19.08 -16.61 12.67
C ASP A 299 18.98 -17.85 13.56
N TRP A 300 19.46 -18.98 13.03
CA TRP A 300 19.36 -20.30 13.64
C TRP A 300 20.72 -20.78 14.15
N ASP A 301 20.74 -21.96 14.78
CA ASP A 301 22.00 -22.58 15.17
C ASP A 301 22.90 -22.76 13.94
N LYS A 302 24.22 -22.65 14.16
CA LYS A 302 25.20 -22.69 13.07
C LYS A 302 25.02 -23.96 12.22
N GLY A 303 24.87 -23.77 10.91
CA GLY A 303 24.67 -24.85 9.94
C GLY A 303 23.20 -25.24 9.73
N ASN A 304 22.24 -24.56 10.36
CA ASN A 304 20.82 -24.82 10.19
C ASN A 304 20.14 -23.74 9.34
N SER A 305 19.30 -24.20 8.42
CA SER A 305 18.20 -23.43 7.84
C SER A 305 16.96 -23.41 8.72
N ILE A 306 15.96 -22.61 8.36
CA ILE A 306 14.66 -22.57 9.03
C ILE A 306 14.03 -23.95 9.09
N GLU A 307 14.09 -24.73 8.01
CA GLU A 307 13.51 -26.06 7.98
C GLU A 307 14.26 -26.99 8.95
N GLU A 308 15.58 -26.98 8.92
CA GLU A 308 16.43 -27.81 9.79
C GLU A 308 16.25 -27.46 11.28
N GLN A 309 16.21 -26.17 11.62
CA GLN A 309 16.03 -25.72 13.00
C GLN A 309 14.65 -26.08 13.54
N ILE A 310 13.60 -25.85 12.74
CA ILE A 310 12.23 -26.19 13.13
C ILE A 310 12.12 -27.67 13.42
N PHE A 311 12.54 -28.54 12.50
CA PHE A 311 12.43 -29.97 12.73
C PHE A 311 13.27 -30.41 13.93
N PHE A 312 14.47 -29.85 14.11
CA PHE A 312 15.32 -30.16 15.26
C PHE A 312 14.63 -29.84 16.60
N ASP A 313 13.98 -28.67 16.72
CA ASP A 313 13.46 -28.15 17.98
C ASP A 313 12.06 -28.65 18.37
N VAL A 314 11.26 -29.12 17.41
CA VAL A 314 9.85 -29.50 17.68
C VAL A 314 9.67 -30.95 18.15
N SER A 315 8.53 -31.24 18.78
CA SER A 315 8.18 -32.61 19.20
C SER A 315 7.87 -33.53 18.00
N GLU A 316 7.97 -34.84 18.18
CA GLU A 316 7.67 -35.84 17.13
C GLU A 316 6.26 -35.66 16.55
N LEU A 317 5.26 -35.38 17.41
CA LEU A 317 3.89 -35.09 16.99
C LEU A 317 3.82 -33.89 16.03
N LEU A 318 4.58 -32.83 16.32
CA LEU A 318 4.60 -31.65 15.46
C LEU A 318 5.39 -31.91 14.16
N VAL A 319 6.41 -32.79 14.18
CA VAL A 319 7.07 -33.25 12.95
C VAL A 319 6.07 -33.96 12.03
N GLU A 320 5.19 -34.81 12.56
CA GLU A 320 4.14 -35.47 11.77
C GLU A 320 3.18 -34.45 11.14
N GLU A 321 2.75 -33.43 11.89
CA GLU A 321 1.90 -32.36 11.36
C GLU A 321 2.58 -31.57 10.24
N LEU A 322 3.88 -31.29 10.37
CA LEU A 322 4.67 -30.61 9.34
C LEU A 322 4.81 -31.51 8.11
N LEU A 323 5.14 -32.80 8.28
CA LEU A 323 5.21 -33.74 7.16
C LEU A 323 3.87 -33.83 6.42
N GLN A 324 2.74 -33.73 7.11
CA GLN A 324 1.43 -33.72 6.46
C GLN A 324 1.26 -32.54 5.49
N ILE A 325 1.83 -31.37 5.78
CA ILE A 325 1.84 -30.23 4.84
C ILE A 325 2.57 -30.62 3.55
N ALA A 326 3.74 -31.25 3.69
CA ALA A 326 4.53 -31.71 2.55
C ALA A 326 3.81 -32.82 1.76
N VAL A 327 3.13 -33.75 2.44
CA VAL A 327 2.31 -34.82 1.83
C VAL A 327 1.14 -34.22 1.04
N ASN A 328 0.42 -33.25 1.61
CA ASN A 328 -0.71 -32.59 0.94
C ASN A 328 -0.26 -31.84 -0.34
N SER A 329 0.97 -31.33 -0.35
CA SER A 329 1.52 -30.55 -1.46
C SER A 329 2.18 -31.40 -2.56
N LYS A 330 2.93 -32.45 -2.19
CA LYS A 330 3.77 -33.25 -3.10
C LYS A 330 3.29 -34.69 -3.30
N GLY A 331 2.32 -35.13 -2.52
CA GLY A 331 1.84 -36.52 -2.50
C GLY A 331 2.68 -37.42 -1.60
N ILE A 332 2.02 -38.41 -1.00
CA ILE A 332 2.63 -39.30 0.00
C ILE A 332 3.80 -40.11 -0.56
N ASP A 333 3.68 -40.62 -1.79
CA ASP A 333 4.72 -41.41 -2.45
C ASP A 333 6.02 -40.62 -2.64
N SER A 334 5.90 -39.33 -2.97
CA SER A 334 7.08 -38.48 -3.13
C SER A 334 7.79 -38.22 -1.80
N ILE A 335 7.05 -38.16 -0.70
CA ILE A 335 7.61 -37.91 0.64
C ILE A 335 8.22 -39.19 1.19
N SER A 336 7.48 -40.30 1.14
CA SER A 336 7.93 -41.61 1.64
C SER A 336 9.19 -42.11 0.95
N SER A 337 9.29 -41.94 -0.38
CA SER A 337 10.49 -42.29 -1.16
C SER A 337 11.77 -41.57 -0.72
N LYS A 338 11.64 -40.42 -0.06
CA LYS A 338 12.76 -39.59 0.38
C LYS A 338 13.11 -39.78 1.85
N LEU A 339 12.24 -40.45 2.62
CA LEU A 339 12.39 -40.69 4.05
C LEU A 339 12.72 -42.16 4.36
N THR A 340 13.14 -42.94 3.37
CA THR A 340 13.38 -44.40 3.50
C THR A 340 14.43 -44.80 4.53
N GLU A 341 15.33 -43.89 4.88
CA GLU A 341 16.42 -44.12 5.85
C GLU A 341 16.03 -43.78 7.30
N LEU A 342 14.81 -43.29 7.51
CA LEU A 342 14.30 -42.88 8.81
C LEU A 342 13.25 -43.89 9.31
N PRO A 343 13.12 -44.09 10.65
CA PRO A 343 12.16 -45.04 11.21
C PRO A 343 10.75 -44.42 11.19
N ILE A 344 10.17 -44.37 9.99
CA ILE A 344 8.82 -43.86 9.74
C ILE A 344 7.89 -44.99 9.31
N CYS A 345 6.61 -44.89 9.66
CA CYS A 345 5.56 -45.74 9.13
C CYS A 345 4.49 -44.90 8.42
N ILE A 346 3.75 -45.53 7.51
CA ILE A 346 2.65 -44.90 6.79
C ILE A 346 1.36 -45.54 7.28
N GLU A 347 0.46 -44.74 7.84
CA GLU A 347 -0.85 -45.16 8.33
C GLU A 347 -1.89 -44.13 7.87
N ASP A 348 -2.95 -44.58 7.19
CA ASP A 348 -4.07 -43.74 6.72
C ASP A 348 -3.66 -42.47 5.94
N ASP A 349 -2.75 -42.62 4.97
CA ASP A 349 -2.16 -41.51 4.20
C ASP A 349 -1.41 -40.45 5.05
N LYS A 350 -0.97 -40.83 6.26
CA LYS A 350 -0.15 -40.00 7.15
C LYS A 350 1.21 -40.64 7.36
N VAL A 351 2.23 -39.79 7.42
CA VAL A 351 3.56 -40.22 7.85
C VAL A 351 3.59 -40.14 9.37
N ARG A 352 3.74 -41.31 10.00
CA ARG A 352 3.92 -41.47 11.43
C ARG A 352 5.38 -41.71 11.73
N ILE A 353 5.82 -41.15 12.84
CA ILE A 353 7.22 -41.17 13.25
C ILE A 353 7.30 -42.07 14.48
N LEU A 354 8.24 -43.01 14.46
CA LEU A 354 8.56 -43.82 15.64
C LEU A 354 9.50 -43.02 16.55
N GLU A 355 10.30 -43.65 17.40
CA GLU A 355 11.31 -42.90 18.14
C GLU A 355 12.39 -42.37 17.19
N ILE A 356 12.52 -41.05 17.08
CA ILE A 356 13.60 -40.40 16.33
C ILE A 356 14.40 -39.43 17.18
N SER A 357 15.72 -39.48 16.98
CA SER A 357 16.65 -38.54 17.58
C SER A 357 16.49 -37.13 17.01
N ALA A 358 17.01 -36.12 17.72
CA ALA A 358 17.05 -34.74 17.24
C ALA A 358 17.79 -34.60 15.90
N GLU A 359 18.88 -35.35 15.71
CA GLU A 359 19.65 -35.37 14.45
C GLU A 359 18.84 -35.98 13.29
N GLN A 360 18.04 -37.01 13.57
CA GLN A 360 17.13 -37.57 12.57
C GLN A 360 16.02 -36.60 12.19
N LYS A 361 15.50 -35.81 13.14
CA LYS A 361 14.58 -34.71 12.82
C LYS A 361 15.25 -33.66 11.95
N ARG A 362 16.47 -33.23 12.29
CA ARG A 362 17.25 -32.30 11.47
C ARG A 362 17.44 -32.81 10.04
N MET A 363 17.69 -34.12 9.87
CA MET A 363 17.79 -34.76 8.56
C MET A 363 16.50 -34.60 7.72
N ILE A 364 15.32 -34.65 8.33
CA ILE A 364 14.05 -34.36 7.65
C ILE A 364 14.05 -32.93 7.10
N GLY A 365 14.53 -31.96 7.90
CA GLY A 365 14.73 -30.60 7.46
C GLY A 365 15.68 -30.49 6.28
N THR A 366 16.83 -31.16 6.34
CA THR A 366 17.80 -31.22 5.22
C THR A 366 17.15 -31.79 3.94
N ILE A 367 16.39 -32.88 4.05
CA ILE A 367 15.65 -33.48 2.92
C ILE A 367 14.62 -32.51 2.35
N SER A 368 13.95 -31.74 3.22
CA SER A 368 12.88 -30.81 2.84
C SER A 368 13.38 -29.64 1.98
N LYS A 369 14.57 -29.10 2.28
CA LYS A 369 15.16 -27.96 1.57
C LYS A 369 15.94 -28.35 0.31
N GLN A 370 16.35 -29.62 0.18
CA GLN A 370 17.12 -30.10 -0.97
C GLN A 370 16.42 -29.80 -2.31
N LYS A 371 17.24 -29.55 -3.33
CA LYS A 371 16.78 -29.34 -4.71
C LYS A 371 15.97 -30.56 -5.16
N LYS A 372 14.80 -30.34 -5.76
CA LYS A 372 13.74 -31.33 -6.10
C LYS A 372 12.82 -31.74 -4.94
N SER A 373 13.11 -31.38 -3.69
CA SER A 373 12.15 -31.49 -2.58
C SER A 373 11.40 -30.18 -2.42
N GLU A 374 12.11 -29.14 -1.99
CA GLU A 374 11.60 -27.77 -1.84
C GLU A 374 10.20 -27.75 -1.20
N TRP A 375 10.05 -28.47 -0.08
CA TRP A 375 8.74 -28.70 0.54
C TRP A 375 8.08 -27.41 1.01
N TYR A 376 8.87 -26.41 1.43
CA TYR A 376 8.36 -25.17 2.02
C TYR A 376 8.82 -23.89 1.29
N LYS A 377 9.45 -24.00 0.10
CA LYS A 377 10.01 -22.84 -0.65
C LYS A 377 8.94 -21.94 -1.33
N ARG A 378 7.72 -21.91 -0.80
CA ARG A 378 6.60 -21.04 -1.21
C ARG A 378 6.02 -20.33 0.00
N ILE A 379 5.52 -19.10 -0.20
CA ILE A 379 4.95 -18.28 0.89
C ILE A 379 3.80 -19.03 1.58
N ASP A 380 2.88 -19.63 0.82
CA ASP A 380 1.73 -20.35 1.39
C ASP A 380 2.11 -21.62 2.17
N LEU A 381 3.25 -22.24 1.86
CA LEU A 381 3.74 -23.42 2.58
C LEU A 381 4.54 -23.04 3.82
N GLY A 382 5.33 -21.95 3.75
CA GLY A 382 5.98 -21.36 4.92
C GLY A 382 4.97 -20.84 5.95
N GLU A 383 3.84 -20.29 5.48
CA GLU A 383 2.72 -19.84 6.33
C GLU A 383 2.06 -21.02 7.03
N GLN A 384 1.70 -22.09 6.31
CA GLN A 384 1.16 -23.32 6.93
C GLN A 384 2.14 -23.95 7.95
N MET A 385 3.44 -23.95 7.65
CA MET A 385 4.47 -24.40 8.60
C MET A 385 4.44 -23.56 9.88
N GLY A 386 4.42 -22.23 9.76
CA GLY A 386 4.31 -21.33 10.90
C GLY A 386 3.02 -21.53 11.69
N GLU A 387 1.87 -21.68 11.03
CA GLU A 387 0.57 -21.91 11.69
C GLU A 387 0.62 -23.13 12.62
N LYS A 388 1.18 -24.25 12.15
CA LYS A 388 1.31 -25.48 12.98
C LYS A 388 2.21 -25.27 14.19
N ILE A 389 3.27 -24.51 14.02
CA ILE A 389 4.21 -24.19 15.10
C ILE A 389 3.54 -23.27 16.12
N PHE A 390 2.85 -22.22 15.69
CA PHE A 390 2.27 -21.24 16.60
C PHE A 390 1.04 -21.75 17.34
N VAL A 391 0.26 -22.65 16.74
CA VAL A 391 -0.82 -23.37 17.45
C VAL A 391 -0.25 -24.22 18.60
N ASN A 392 0.93 -24.80 18.39
CA ASN A 392 1.61 -25.63 19.37
C ASN A 392 2.71 -24.88 20.15
N TRP A 393 2.71 -23.54 20.13
CA TRP A 393 3.82 -22.72 20.65
C TRP A 393 4.16 -23.01 22.11
N ASP A 394 3.13 -23.18 22.95
CA ASP A 394 3.28 -23.42 24.39
C ASP A 394 3.92 -24.80 24.70
N SER A 395 3.99 -25.70 23.72
CA SER A 395 4.64 -27.01 23.86
C SER A 395 6.14 -27.00 23.50
N ILE A 396 6.62 -25.92 22.88
CA ILE A 396 8.02 -25.76 22.47
C ILE A 396 8.81 -25.22 23.66
N SER A 397 9.92 -25.89 23.98
CA SER A 397 10.77 -25.53 25.12
C SER A 397 11.44 -24.17 24.91
N ASP A 398 11.45 -23.35 25.96
CA ASP A 398 12.08 -22.03 26.00
C ASP A 398 13.60 -22.04 25.81
N LYS A 399 14.22 -23.22 25.96
CA LYS A 399 15.64 -23.47 25.72
C LYS A 399 15.99 -23.63 24.24
N THR A 400 15.01 -23.89 23.39
CA THR A 400 15.23 -24.09 21.95
C THR A 400 15.63 -22.79 21.26
N THR A 401 16.44 -22.89 20.22
CA THR A 401 16.84 -21.73 19.43
C THR A 401 15.63 -21.16 18.68
N LEU A 402 14.72 -22.00 18.18
CA LEU A 402 13.44 -21.58 17.62
C LEU A 402 12.66 -20.67 18.58
N TYR A 403 12.45 -21.10 19.83
CA TYR A 403 11.69 -20.31 20.81
C TYR A 403 12.33 -18.95 21.08
N ARG A 404 13.65 -18.93 21.31
CA ARG A 404 14.40 -17.71 21.62
C ARG A 404 14.43 -16.73 20.45
N THR A 405 14.76 -17.19 19.25
CA THR A 405 14.86 -16.34 18.06
C THR A 405 13.52 -15.68 17.75
N ILE A 406 12.42 -16.44 17.79
CA ILE A 406 11.09 -15.90 17.51
C ILE A 406 10.59 -14.98 18.61
N THR A 407 10.85 -15.29 19.89
CA THR A 407 10.50 -14.38 20.99
C THR A 407 11.21 -13.03 20.83
N ASN A 408 12.51 -13.05 20.48
CA ASN A 408 13.25 -11.82 20.24
C ASN A 408 12.74 -11.06 19.00
N LEU A 409 12.33 -11.76 17.94
CA LEU A 409 11.73 -11.13 16.76
C LEU A 409 10.39 -10.47 17.11
N VAL A 410 9.55 -11.12 17.93
CA VAL A 410 8.29 -10.53 18.43
C VAL A 410 8.57 -9.30 19.29
N ASP A 411 9.58 -9.33 20.15
CA ASP A 411 9.97 -8.17 20.95
C ASP A 411 10.50 -7.03 20.08
N TRP A 412 11.25 -7.34 19.02
CA TRP A 412 11.63 -6.33 18.03
C TRP A 412 10.38 -5.69 17.41
N VAL A 413 9.42 -6.48 16.93
CA VAL A 413 8.16 -5.98 16.36
C VAL A 413 7.41 -5.08 17.33
N LYS A 414 7.38 -5.42 18.63
CA LYS A 414 6.68 -4.65 19.69
C LYS A 414 7.36 -3.35 20.07
N ASN A 415 8.69 -3.34 20.11
CA ASN A 415 9.45 -2.18 20.57
C ASN A 415 9.52 -1.15 19.44
N ASN A 416 8.57 -0.21 19.44
CA ASN A 416 8.53 0.95 18.57
C ASN A 416 8.97 2.18 19.37
N ASP A 417 10.04 2.85 18.94
CA ASP A 417 10.54 4.10 19.54
C ASP A 417 9.68 5.32 19.17
#